data_AF-A0A9E2FR44-F1
#
_entry.id   AF-A0A9E2FR44-F1
#
_cell.length_a   1.000
_cell.length_b   1.000
_cell.length_c   1.000
_cell.angle_alpha   90.00
_cell.angle_beta   90.00
_cell.angle_gamma   90.00
#
_symmetry.space_group_name_H-M   'P 1'
#
loop_
_entity.id
_entity.type
_entity.pdbx_description
1 polymer ?
#
loop_
_entity_poly.entity_id
_entity_poly.type
_entity_poly.pdbx_seq_one_letter_code
_entity_poly.pdbx_strand_id
1 'polypeptide(L)'
;GILQGAVPQIPLTVLNSVIAICVLSVDLFPRSPLKPGRVALSVAVINLITCPLGGMPLCHGSGGLAAQHRFGARTGGSMVVLGAANMALALALGGSLLAWMQSYPQSVLGVLLLFSGMELAMVCRDQHSRGPFFVMVLTTGTCIAVNTAIGFVVGWIMAALLARGIFRIDRPPTT
;
A
#
# COMPACT_ATOMS: atom_id res chain seq x y z
N GLY A 1 4.74 -7.82 19.87
CA GLY A 1 5.82 -7.35 18.97
C GLY A 1 5.69 -7.95 17.58
N ILE A 2 6.41 -9.04 17.29
CA ILE A 2 6.48 -9.64 15.95
C ILE A 2 5.13 -10.22 15.49
N LEU A 3 4.46 -11.04 16.31
CA LEU A 3 3.19 -11.67 15.91
C LEU A 3 2.06 -10.66 15.64
N GLN A 4 2.02 -9.56 16.41
CA GLN A 4 0.98 -8.54 16.29
C GLN A 4 1.20 -7.59 15.10
N GLY A 5 2.44 -7.35 14.70
CA GLY A 5 2.78 -6.48 13.56
C GLY A 5 3.00 -7.26 12.27
N ALA A 6 3.86 -8.29 12.28
CA ALA A 6 4.30 -8.98 11.07
C ALA A 6 3.18 -9.79 10.40
N VAL A 7 2.31 -10.45 11.18
CA VAL A 7 1.21 -11.26 10.64
C VAL A 7 0.22 -10.41 9.83
N PRO A 8 -0.35 -9.30 10.35
CA PRO A 8 -1.16 -8.39 9.54
C PRO A 8 -0.41 -7.72 8.40
N GLN A 9 0.90 -7.47 8.56
CA GLN A 9 1.70 -6.78 7.56
C GLN A 9 1.94 -7.62 6.30
N ILE A 10 1.89 -8.95 6.39
CA ILE A 10 2.06 -9.84 5.23
C ILE A 10 0.95 -9.59 4.19
N PRO A 11 -0.36 -9.77 4.50
CA PRO A 11 -1.42 -9.44 3.56
C PRO A 11 -1.37 -7.99 3.08
N LEU A 12 -1.13 -7.04 3.99
CA LEU A 12 -1.13 -5.63 3.65
C LEU A 12 -0.04 -5.27 2.63
N THR A 13 1.18 -5.77 2.83
CA THR A 13 2.32 -5.52 1.94
C THR A 13 2.13 -6.23 0.60
N VAL A 14 1.59 -7.45 0.60
CA VAL A 14 1.30 -8.17 -0.64
C VAL A 14 0.25 -7.43 -1.47
N LEU A 15 -0.87 -7.01 -0.85
CA LEU A 15 -1.95 -6.33 -1.56
C LEU A 15 -1.52 -4.92 -2.03
N ASN A 16 -0.96 -4.10 -1.14
CA ASN A 16 -0.67 -2.71 -1.42
C ASN A 16 0.65 -2.50 -2.19
N SER A 17 1.65 -3.33 -1.93
CA SER A 17 3.03 -3.06 -2.40
C SER A 17 3.56 -4.09 -3.38
N VAL A 18 2.81 -5.16 -3.66
CA VAL A 18 3.14 -6.13 -4.71
C VAL A 18 2.05 -6.15 -5.78
N ILE A 19 0.81 -6.42 -5.41
CA ILE A 19 -0.29 -6.54 -6.38
C ILE A 19 -0.66 -5.19 -6.95
N ALA A 20 -0.96 -4.19 -6.11
CA ALA A 20 -1.41 -2.88 -6.59
C ALA A 20 -0.37 -2.19 -7.49
N ILE A 21 0.93 -2.30 -7.17
CA ILE A 21 1.97 -1.75 -8.03
C ILE A 21 2.12 -2.52 -9.35
N CYS A 22 1.92 -3.84 -9.36
CA CYS A 22 1.94 -4.61 -10.60
C CYS A 22 0.76 -4.23 -11.51
N VAL A 23 -0.44 -4.10 -10.95
CA VAL A 23 -1.62 -3.62 -11.69
C VAL A 23 -1.36 -2.22 -12.25
N LEU A 24 -0.92 -1.29 -11.39
CA LEU A 24 -0.59 0.07 -11.82
C LEU A 24 0.50 0.10 -12.90
N SER A 25 1.48 -0.81 -12.84
CA SER A 25 2.53 -0.86 -13.86
C SER A 25 2.02 -1.32 -15.23
N VAL A 26 0.97 -2.14 -15.27
CA VAL A 26 0.32 -2.53 -16.54
C VAL A 26 -0.33 -1.30 -17.16
N ASP A 27 -1.00 -0.49 -16.35
CA ASP A 27 -1.70 0.72 -16.82
C ASP A 27 -0.73 1.82 -17.26
N LEU A 28 0.35 2.04 -16.50
CA LEU A 28 1.32 3.12 -16.76
C LEU A 28 2.42 2.72 -17.76
N PHE A 29 2.84 1.45 -17.77
CA PHE A 29 3.97 0.95 -18.55
C PHE A 29 3.62 -0.34 -19.31
N PRO A 30 2.66 -0.30 -20.27
CA PRO A 30 2.12 -1.50 -20.92
C PRO A 30 3.16 -2.32 -21.70
N ARG A 31 4.27 -1.69 -22.12
CA ARG A 31 5.37 -2.37 -22.83
C ARG A 31 6.31 -3.15 -21.90
N SER A 32 6.28 -2.88 -20.60
CA SER A 32 7.20 -3.45 -19.61
C SER A 32 6.52 -3.62 -18.24
N PRO A 33 5.46 -4.44 -18.14
CA PRO A 33 4.73 -4.63 -16.90
C PRO A 33 5.58 -5.35 -15.85
N LEU A 34 5.40 -4.97 -14.59
CA LEU A 34 6.06 -5.61 -13.46
C LEU A 34 5.41 -6.97 -13.16
N LYS A 35 6.25 -7.94 -12.74
CA LYS A 35 5.80 -9.28 -12.35
C LYS A 35 5.71 -9.38 -10.83
N PRO A 36 4.59 -9.87 -10.26
CA PRO A 36 4.42 -9.97 -8.80
C PRO A 36 5.56 -10.69 -8.09
N GLY A 37 6.03 -11.83 -8.63
CA GLY A 37 7.15 -12.57 -8.02
C GLY A 37 8.47 -11.79 -7.98
N ARG A 38 8.77 -10.98 -9.01
CA ARG A 38 9.97 -10.14 -9.04
C ARG A 38 9.87 -8.97 -8.07
N VAL A 39 8.70 -8.34 -7.98
CA VAL A 39 8.44 -7.26 -7.02
C VAL A 39 8.51 -7.78 -5.59
N ALA A 40 7.85 -8.91 -5.30
CA ALA A 40 7.92 -9.56 -3.99
C ALA A 40 9.35 -9.93 -3.59
N LEU A 41 10.13 -10.50 -4.51
CA LEU A 41 11.55 -10.81 -4.25
C LEU A 41 12.35 -9.53 -3.98
N SER A 42 12.13 -8.45 -4.74
CA SER A 42 12.80 -7.17 -4.49
C SER A 42 12.45 -6.60 -3.12
N VAL A 43 11.17 -6.64 -2.70
CA VAL A 43 10.75 -6.22 -1.36
C VAL A 43 11.39 -7.11 -0.29
N ALA A 44 11.47 -8.42 -0.49
CA ALA A 44 12.14 -9.31 0.45
C ALA A 44 13.63 -8.99 0.60
N VAL A 45 14.34 -8.80 -0.52
CA VAL A 45 15.77 -8.49 -0.54
C VAL A 45 16.06 -7.15 0.13
N ILE A 46 15.32 -6.09 -0.18
CA ILE A 46 15.57 -4.78 0.43
C ILE A 46 15.37 -4.84 1.95
N ASN A 47 14.30 -5.49 2.43
CA ASN A 47 14.04 -5.62 3.87
C ASN A 47 15.05 -6.52 4.58
N LEU A 48 15.49 -7.61 3.95
CA LEU A 48 16.50 -8.52 4.52
C LEU A 48 17.84 -7.81 4.71
N ILE A 49 18.15 -6.82 3.86
CA ILE A 49 19.36 -6.01 3.97
C ILE A 49 19.17 -4.84 4.93
N THR A 50 18.08 -4.07 4.81
CA THR A 50 17.91 -2.81 5.53
C THR A 50 17.47 -2.99 6.98
N CYS A 51 16.58 -3.95 7.28
CA CYS A 51 16.05 -4.12 8.63
C CYS A 51 17.12 -4.52 9.67
N PRO A 52 18.06 -5.45 9.38
CA PRO A 52 19.15 -5.77 10.31
C PRO A 52 20.10 -4.59 10.57
N LEU A 53 20.17 -3.64 9.63
CA LEU A 53 20.97 -2.41 9.74
C LEU A 53 20.23 -1.28 10.47
N GLY A 54 19.07 -1.56 11.08
CA GLY A 54 18.25 -0.58 11.80
C GLY A 54 17.26 0.19 10.92
N GLY A 55 17.11 -0.17 9.65
CA GLY A 55 16.09 0.38 8.78
C GLY A 55 14.69 -0.08 9.16
N MET A 56 13.69 0.79 8.97
CA MET A 56 12.29 0.39 9.07
C MET A 56 11.89 -0.50 7.88
N PRO A 57 10.84 -1.34 8.00
CA PRO A 57 10.34 -2.13 6.88
C PRO A 57 9.98 -1.26 5.67
N LEU A 58 10.48 -1.65 4.50
CA LEU A 58 10.33 -0.94 3.23
C LEU A 58 9.41 -1.70 2.27
N CYS A 59 8.85 -1.00 1.29
CA CYS A 59 8.02 -1.60 0.26
C CYS A 59 8.07 -0.76 -1.04
N HIS A 60 7.53 -1.30 -2.13
CA HIS A 60 7.32 -0.52 -3.35
C HIS A 60 5.94 0.13 -3.32
N GLY A 61 5.89 1.46 -3.15
CA GLY A 61 4.63 2.20 -3.08
C GLY A 61 4.08 2.53 -4.47
N SER A 62 2.86 2.07 -4.77
CA SER A 62 2.12 2.42 -5.99
C SER A 62 1.89 3.93 -6.12
N GLY A 63 1.56 4.62 -5.03
CA GLY A 63 1.39 6.08 -5.01
C GLY A 63 2.66 6.86 -5.39
N GLY A 64 3.84 6.39 -4.94
CA GLY A 64 5.11 6.99 -5.33
C GLY A 64 5.40 6.82 -6.82
N LEU A 65 5.12 5.63 -7.37
CA LEU A 65 5.23 5.36 -8.80
C LEU A 65 4.26 6.24 -9.62
N ALA A 66 3.00 6.32 -9.18
CA ALA A 66 1.97 7.16 -9.83
C ALA A 66 2.36 8.64 -9.83
N ALA A 67 2.88 9.16 -8.70
CA ALA A 67 3.34 10.54 -8.59
C ALA A 67 4.49 10.82 -9.56
N GLN A 68 5.52 9.98 -9.58
CA GLN A 68 6.64 10.11 -10.51
C GLN A 68 6.17 10.12 -11.97
N HIS A 69 5.28 9.19 -12.32
CA HIS A 69 4.69 9.14 -13.66
C HIS A 69 3.87 10.40 -13.98
N ARG A 70 3.09 10.91 -13.02
CA ARG A 70 2.30 12.14 -13.14
C ARG A 70 3.19 13.36 -13.41
N PHE A 71 4.37 13.43 -12.80
CA PHE A 71 5.38 14.47 -13.03
C PHE A 71 6.27 14.24 -14.26
N GLY A 72 5.93 13.28 -15.12
CA GLY A 72 6.58 13.08 -16.42
C GLY A 72 7.68 12.02 -16.44
N ALA A 73 7.98 11.35 -15.33
CA ALA A 73 8.91 10.23 -15.36
C ALA A 73 8.36 9.07 -16.21
N ARG A 74 9.19 8.54 -17.10
CA ARG A 74 8.86 7.38 -17.96
C ARG A 74 9.82 6.21 -17.77
N THR A 75 10.83 6.38 -16.94
CA THR A 75 11.86 5.39 -16.63
C THR A 75 12.16 5.44 -15.12
N GLY A 76 12.88 4.44 -14.61
CA GLY A 76 13.32 4.41 -13.22
C GLY A 76 14.38 5.47 -12.85
N GLY A 77 14.86 6.26 -13.82
CA GLY A 77 15.90 7.26 -13.58
C GLY A 77 15.52 8.30 -12.52
N SER A 78 14.26 8.75 -12.48
CA SER A 78 13.80 9.71 -11.47
C SER A 78 13.86 9.13 -10.05
N MET A 79 13.53 7.85 -9.88
CA MET A 79 13.66 7.15 -8.60
C MET A 79 15.12 7.01 -8.17
N VAL A 80 16.03 6.73 -9.12
CA VAL A 80 17.47 6.66 -8.84
C VAL A 80 18.01 8.02 -8.40
N VAL A 81 17.65 9.10 -9.11
CA VAL A 81 18.06 10.47 -8.74
C VAL A 81 17.52 10.86 -7.37
N LEU A 82 16.24 10.58 -7.09
CA LEU A 82 15.63 10.85 -5.78
C LEU A 82 16.34 10.08 -4.66
N GLY A 83 16.63 8.79 -4.88
CA GLY A 83 17.36 7.97 -3.93
C GLY A 83 18.79 8.47 -3.69
N ALA A 84 19.51 8.82 -4.75
CA ALA A 84 20.86 9.37 -4.68
C ALA A 84 20.89 10.72 -3.95
N ALA A 85 19.93 11.61 -4.22
CA ALA A 85 19.80 12.89 -3.54
C ALA A 85 19.53 12.70 -2.03
N ASN A 86 18.61 11.80 -1.67
CA ASN A 86 18.34 11.46 -0.27
C ASN A 86 19.57 10.87 0.44
N MET A 87 20.31 10.00 -0.24
CA MET A 87 21.54 9.42 0.31
C MET A 87 22.63 10.46 0.50
N ALA A 88 22.83 11.36 -0.47
CA ALA A 88 23.76 12.47 -0.34
C ALA A 88 23.39 13.40 0.82
N LEU A 89 22.10 13.71 0.98
CA LEU A 89 21.60 14.53 2.09
C LEU A 89 21.82 13.83 3.44
N ALA A 90 21.51 12.53 3.53
CA ALA A 90 21.70 11.74 4.74
C ALA A 90 23.18 11.65 5.14
N LEU A 91 24.09 11.48 4.19
CA LEU A 91 25.54 11.44 4.44
C LEU A 91 26.11 12.81 4.81
N ALA A 92 25.60 13.89 4.20
CA ALA A 92 26.09 15.24 4.44
C ALA A 92 25.62 15.83 5.78
N LEU A 93 24.36 15.59 6.18
CA LEU A 93 23.78 16.16 7.40
C LEU A 93 23.74 15.18 8.57
N GLY A 94 23.79 13.87 8.34
CA GLY A 94 23.76 12.85 9.38
C GLY A 94 22.61 13.05 10.38
N GLY A 95 22.94 13.07 11.67
CA GLY A 95 21.97 13.27 12.76
C GLY A 95 21.29 14.64 12.76
N SER A 96 21.88 15.67 12.14
CA SER A 96 21.30 17.01 12.04
C SER A 96 20.03 17.03 11.17
N LEU A 97 19.94 16.13 10.19
CA LEU A 97 18.74 15.97 9.37
C LEU A 97 17.56 15.52 10.24
N LEU A 98 17.79 14.61 11.19
CA LEU A 98 16.73 14.10 12.08
C LEU A 98 16.16 15.22 12.96
N ALA A 99 17.01 16.10 13.49
CA ALA A 99 16.57 17.26 14.27
C ALA A 99 15.68 18.21 13.43
N TRP A 100 16.02 18.38 12.14
CA TRP A 100 15.23 19.17 11.21
C TRP A 100 13.91 18.49 10.82
N MET A 101 13.89 17.15 10.70
CA MET A 101 12.64 16.42 10.46
C MET A 101 11.70 16.45 11.66
N GLN A 102 12.24 16.49 12.89
CA GLN A 102 11.45 16.58 14.12
C GLN A 102 10.73 17.93 14.29
N SER A 103 11.20 19.00 13.62
CA SER A 103 10.51 20.29 13.61
C SER A 103 9.40 20.37 12.55
N TYR A 104 9.18 19.31 11.77
CA TYR A 104 8.13 19.29 10.76
C TYR A 104 6.74 19.44 11.40
N PRO A 105 5.92 20.41 10.95
CA PRO A 105 4.62 20.69 11.57
C PRO A 105 3.66 19.50 11.43
N GLN A 106 3.28 18.94 12.58
CA GLN A 106 2.38 17.80 12.68
C GLN A 106 1.01 18.06 12.04
N SER A 107 0.56 19.32 12.04
CA SER A 107 -0.69 19.73 11.38
C SER A 107 -0.66 19.50 9.87
N VAL A 108 0.46 19.85 9.21
CA VAL A 108 0.62 19.64 7.76
C VAL A 108 0.66 18.14 7.46
N LEU A 109 1.39 17.37 8.27
CA LEU A 109 1.42 15.90 8.12
C LEU A 109 0.01 15.30 8.25
N GLY A 110 -0.75 15.72 9.25
CA GLY A 110 -2.12 15.26 9.47
C GLY A 110 -3.04 15.56 8.28
N VAL A 111 -2.96 16.77 7.71
CA VAL A 111 -3.73 17.14 6.52
C VAL A 111 -3.35 16.28 5.32
N LEU A 112 -2.06 16.09 5.06
CA LEU A 112 -1.58 15.25 3.95
C LEU A 112 -2.06 13.80 4.09
N LEU A 113 -1.99 13.24 5.30
CA LEU A 113 -2.48 11.89 5.58
C LEU A 113 -4.00 11.79 5.45
N LEU A 114 -4.75 12.80 5.89
CA LEU A 114 -6.20 12.84 5.75
C LEU A 114 -6.61 12.84 4.27
N PHE A 115 -6.02 13.71 3.45
CA PHE A 115 -6.31 13.75 2.01
C PHE A 115 -5.91 12.46 1.31
N SER A 116 -4.73 11.91 1.60
CA SER A 116 -4.31 10.62 1.04
C SER A 116 -5.25 9.48 1.46
N GLY A 117 -5.76 9.50 2.69
CA GLY A 117 -6.73 8.54 3.18
C GLY A 117 -8.08 8.65 2.49
N MET A 118 -8.57 9.88 2.27
CA MET A 118 -9.80 10.14 1.52
C MET A 118 -9.70 9.69 0.07
N GLU A 119 -8.60 10.02 -0.61
CA GLU A 119 -8.32 9.55 -1.98
C GLU A 119 -8.36 8.02 -2.08
N LEU A 120 -7.70 7.32 -1.15
CA LEU A 120 -7.72 5.86 -1.13
C LEU A 120 -9.11 5.29 -0.83
N ALA A 121 -9.89 5.95 0.04
CA ALA A 121 -11.25 5.54 0.37
C ALA A 121 -12.23 5.75 -0.81
N MET A 122 -11.98 6.71 -1.70
CA MET A 122 -12.85 6.95 -2.85
C MET A 122 -12.89 5.78 -3.84
N VAL A 123 -11.88 4.91 -3.87
CA VAL A 123 -11.86 3.66 -4.66
C VAL A 123 -13.04 2.74 -4.33
N CYS A 124 -13.60 2.85 -3.12
CA CYS A 124 -14.82 2.12 -2.74
C CYS A 124 -16.03 2.45 -3.63
N ARG A 125 -16.06 3.63 -4.28
CA ARG A 125 -17.14 4.06 -5.17
C ARG A 125 -17.21 3.27 -6.46
N ASP A 126 -16.09 2.70 -6.90
CA ASP A 126 -16.01 1.92 -8.14
C ASP A 126 -16.52 0.48 -7.95
N GLN A 127 -16.92 0.10 -6.72
CA GLN A 127 -17.49 -1.20 -6.42
C GLN A 127 -19.02 -1.19 -6.54
N HIS A 128 -19.53 -1.58 -7.71
CA HIS A 128 -20.96 -1.61 -8.01
C HIS A 128 -21.70 -2.86 -7.52
N SER A 129 -20.99 -3.93 -7.12
CA SER A 129 -21.61 -5.19 -6.71
C SER A 129 -21.84 -5.25 -5.19
N ARG A 130 -23.08 -5.53 -4.77
CA ARG A 130 -23.47 -5.61 -3.34
C ARG A 130 -22.65 -6.61 -2.52
N GLY A 131 -22.33 -7.78 -3.09
CA GLY A 131 -21.54 -8.81 -2.41
C GLY A 131 -20.12 -8.34 -2.05
N PRO A 132 -19.28 -8.01 -3.05
CA PRO A 132 -17.95 -7.44 -2.81
C PRO A 132 -17.95 -6.14 -2.00
N PHE A 133 -18.95 -5.26 -2.20
CA PHE A 133 -19.13 -4.05 -1.39
C PHE A 133 -19.35 -4.38 0.09
N PHE A 134 -20.20 -5.37 0.40
CA PHE A 134 -20.43 -5.82 1.77
C PHE A 134 -19.14 -6.37 2.41
N VAL A 135 -18.38 -7.19 1.67
CA VAL A 135 -17.08 -7.69 2.14
C VAL A 135 -16.13 -6.53 2.45
N MET A 136 -16.06 -5.52 1.56
CA MET A 136 -15.21 -4.35 1.73
C MET A 136 -15.57 -3.54 2.98
N VAL A 137 -16.85 -3.22 3.18
CA VAL A 137 -17.33 -2.48 4.36
C VAL A 137 -17.11 -3.29 5.64
N LEU A 138 -17.42 -4.59 5.63
CA LEU A 138 -17.21 -5.46 6.79
C LEU A 138 -15.73 -5.55 7.16
N THR A 139 -14.85 -5.74 6.17
CA THR A 139 -13.40 -5.76 6.37
C THR A 139 -12.91 -4.44 6.94
N THR A 140 -13.37 -3.31 6.39
CA THR A 140 -12.99 -1.98 6.86
C THR A 140 -13.46 -1.72 8.29
N GLY A 141 -14.72 -2.02 8.60
CA GLY A 141 -15.29 -1.85 9.94
C GLY A 141 -14.59 -2.70 10.98
N THR A 142 -14.24 -3.94 10.66
CA THR A 142 -13.49 -4.83 11.56
C THR A 142 -12.03 -4.44 11.73
N CYS A 143 -11.37 -3.91 10.67
CA CYS A 143 -10.05 -3.31 10.78
C CYS A 143 -10.02 -2.13 11.75
N ILE A 144 -11.03 -1.25 11.69
CA ILE A 144 -11.15 -0.08 12.56
C ILE A 144 -11.51 -0.47 13.99
N ALA A 145 -12.43 -1.41 14.16
CA ALA A 145 -12.94 -1.80 15.48
C ALA A 145 -11.95 -2.66 16.28
N VAL A 146 -11.15 -3.49 15.60
CA VAL A 146 -10.33 -4.51 16.28
C VAL A 146 -8.86 -4.42 15.88
N ASN A 147 -8.50 -4.86 14.67
CA ASN A 147 -7.18 -4.72 14.08
C ASN A 147 -7.20 -5.22 12.63
N THR A 148 -6.16 -4.88 11.87
CA THR A 148 -6.01 -5.25 10.47
C THR A 148 -5.92 -6.76 10.23
N ALA A 149 -5.35 -7.55 11.15
CA ALA A 149 -5.23 -8.99 10.96
C ALA A 149 -6.59 -9.68 11.03
N ILE A 150 -7.38 -9.36 12.06
CA ILE A 150 -8.74 -9.89 12.24
C ILE A 150 -9.63 -9.39 11.12
N GLY A 151 -9.53 -8.11 10.75
CA GLY A 151 -10.31 -7.58 9.63
C GLY A 151 -10.02 -8.31 8.31
N PHE A 152 -8.74 -8.57 8.01
CA PHE A 152 -8.35 -9.37 6.85
C PHE A 152 -8.93 -10.78 6.90
N VAL A 153 -8.82 -11.49 8.04
CA VAL A 153 -9.35 -12.86 8.19
C VAL A 153 -10.86 -12.89 8.01
N VAL A 154 -11.60 -11.96 8.64
CA VAL A 154 -13.05 -11.86 8.51
C VAL A 154 -13.45 -11.57 7.06
N GLY A 155 -12.78 -10.62 6.41
CA GLY A 155 -12.98 -10.29 5.00
C GLY A 155 -12.75 -11.48 4.07
N TRP A 156 -11.66 -12.21 4.29
CA TRP A 156 -11.30 -13.39 3.49
C TRP A 156 -12.31 -14.53 3.65
N ILE A 157 -12.74 -14.82 4.88
CA ILE A 157 -13.78 -15.83 5.15
C ILE A 157 -15.08 -15.45 4.43
N MET A 158 -15.52 -14.19 4.56
CA MET A 158 -16.75 -13.75 3.90
C MET A 158 -16.65 -13.77 2.38
N ALA A 159 -15.51 -13.37 1.81
CA ALA A 159 -15.25 -13.51 0.38
C ALA A 159 -15.33 -14.98 -0.07
N ALA A 160 -14.77 -15.91 0.70
CA ALA A 160 -14.80 -17.33 0.39
C ALA A 160 -16.22 -17.93 0.49
N LEU A 161 -17.02 -17.51 1.47
CA LEU A 161 -18.42 -17.94 1.63
C LEU A 161 -19.30 -17.48 0.47
N LEU A 162 -19.10 -16.24 0.01
CA LEU A 162 -19.78 -15.70 -1.19
C LEU A 162 -19.33 -16.44 -2.46
N ALA A 163 -18.03 -16.69 -2.63
CA ALA A 163 -17.48 -17.38 -3.80
C ALA A 163 -17.98 -18.83 -3.90
N ARG A 164 -18.20 -19.51 -2.77
CA ARG A 164 -18.76 -20.87 -2.72
C ARG A 164 -20.28 -20.93 -2.82
N GLY A 165 -20.97 -19.78 -2.88
CA GLY A 165 -22.43 -19.71 -2.98
C GLY A 165 -23.18 -20.16 -1.72
N ILE A 166 -22.47 -20.36 -0.60
CA ILE A 166 -23.05 -20.71 0.71
C ILE A 166 -23.81 -19.50 1.26
N PHE A 167 -23.31 -18.29 0.96
CA PHE A 167 -23.96 -17.03 1.27
C PHE A 167 -24.30 -16.32 -0.04
N ARG A 168 -25.53 -15.82 -0.18
CA ARG A 168 -25.98 -15.02 -1.32
C ARG A 168 -26.46 -13.67 -0.82
N ILE A 169 -25.91 -12.62 -1.39
CA ILE A 169 -26.41 -11.25 -1.22
C ILE A 169 -27.11 -10.91 -2.53
N ASP A 170 -28.41 -10.61 -2.45
CA ASP A 170 -29.21 -10.30 -3.63
C ASP A 170 -28.59 -9.17 -4.45
N ARG A 171 -28.63 -9.34 -5.78
CA ARG A 171 -28.19 -8.31 -6.73
C ARG A 171 -29.15 -7.11 -6.63
N PRO A 172 -28.67 -5.87 -6.82
CA PRO A 172 -29.58 -4.74 -6.95
C PRO A 172 -30.55 -5.00 -8.11
N PRO A 173 -31.83 -4.60 -8.02
CA PRO A 173 -32.71 -4.60 -9.18
C PRO A 173 -32.04 -3.74 -10.26
N THR A 174 -31.83 -4.32 -11.44
CA THR A 174 -31.34 -3.58 -12.61
C THR A 174 -32.38 -2.53 -12.97
N THR A 175 -32.04 -1.25 -12.81
CA THR A 175 -32.75 -0.13 -13.46
C THR A 175 -32.20 0.06 -14.85
#